data_AF-A0A087X3K5-F1
#
_entry.id   AF-A0A087X3K5-F1
#
_cell.length_a   1.000
_cell.length_b   1.000
_cell.length_c   1.000
_cell.angle_alpha   90.00
_cell.angle_beta   90.00
_cell.angle_gamma   90.00
#
_symmetry.space_group_name_H-M   'P 1'
#
loop_
_entity.id
_entity.type
_entity.pdbx_description
1 polymer ?
#
loop_
_entity_poly.entity_id
_entity_poly.type
_entity_poly.pdbx_seq_one_letter_code
_entity_poly.pdbx_strand_id
1 'polypeptide(L)'
;RWMDGQKNSKSTEKLKFKPKRAPGVQPPLNSQVSTPGEMFSHFFDEKVLKLLCNNSNKYAVRNHRSGRNFAWSEITIEEMKKYLGLLLYMALLELPKVSDFWRKNTIFYVPFPSTVMSRNRFRVISSNLHISDPAEDALNDQRKGTGEHDRLHRVRPLLEIMRNRCMAFYHPKQHLSVDERMVATKARIGLKQYMKAKPTKWGLKFFVLADVNGYTVDFSLYQGKSTVSSGNGLSYDVVTSLVNKDYLGSGYVIYCDNFYTSPLLFRYLGQQGFGACGTYRQGRVGVPTTTENALNRGSPRGSIRWIREHDLLFVKWMDTREVSICTNVHPVYKGETVLRWQKTEDGKRQKLPVPRPTAVGEYNKFMGGVDTSDQMLATHSTKRRTKRWPVTVFQHFLDIAVTNSFILHKELCASRHQKPKTRQQFQEEVAASLLGVSLHSMSEHHPSEDHFPVATSQKQEKAQRASMGRRQCTVCKRSTPWQCEVCRVGLCVQLERNCFRAFPGIKS
;
A
#
# COMPACT_ATOMS: atom_id res chain seq x y z
N ARG A 1 29.46 35.38 12.27
CA ARG A 1 29.29 34.76 13.61
C ARG A 1 27.99 33.99 13.79
N TRP A 2 28.04 32.79 14.37
CA TRP A 2 26.88 32.08 14.92
C TRP A 2 26.42 32.72 16.23
N MET A 3 25.11 32.91 16.39
CA MET A 3 24.52 33.43 17.62
C MET A 3 24.39 32.34 18.67
N ASP A 4 24.60 32.71 19.94
CA ASP A 4 24.38 31.85 21.11
C ASP A 4 22.99 32.08 21.69
N GLY A 5 22.48 31.04 22.34
CA GLY A 5 21.36 31.12 23.24
C GLY A 5 20.00 30.95 22.57
N GLN A 6 18.99 31.03 23.44
CA GLN A 6 17.59 30.77 23.15
C GLN A 6 16.81 32.04 22.76
N LYS A 7 17.50 33.17 22.56
CA LYS A 7 16.86 34.46 22.27
C LYS A 7 16.11 34.39 20.94
N ASN A 8 14.82 34.71 20.98
CA ASN A 8 13.95 34.72 19.81
C ASN A 8 14.42 35.76 18.79
N SER A 9 14.85 35.31 17.61
CA SER A 9 14.80 36.15 16.41
C SER A 9 13.33 36.47 16.11
N LYS A 10 12.98 37.72 15.77
CA LYS A 10 11.62 38.11 15.33
C LYS A 10 11.03 37.02 14.42
N SER A 11 9.86 36.48 14.76
CA SER A 11 9.26 35.42 13.97
C SER A 11 8.92 35.96 12.58
N THR A 12 9.07 35.13 11.55
CA THR A 12 8.37 35.35 10.30
C THR A 12 6.86 35.41 10.57
N GLU A 13 6.11 36.17 9.76
CA GLU A 13 4.66 36.29 9.91
C GLU A 13 4.01 34.90 10.03
N LYS A 14 3.01 34.77 10.92
CA LYS A 14 2.31 33.49 11.11
C LYS A 14 1.72 33.03 9.78
N LEU A 15 2.24 31.92 9.29
CA LEU A 15 1.77 31.26 8.09
C LEU A 15 0.29 30.83 8.27
N LYS A 16 -0.64 31.49 7.56
CA LYS A 16 -2.07 31.17 7.61
C LYS A 16 -2.36 29.95 6.74
N PHE A 17 -2.90 28.89 7.34
CA PHE A 17 -3.30 27.68 6.63
C PHE A 17 -4.54 27.93 5.78
N LYS A 18 -4.40 27.86 4.45
CA LYS A 18 -5.44 28.11 3.45
C LYS A 18 -5.42 27.00 2.40
N PRO A 19 -5.91 25.80 2.74
CA PRO A 19 -5.96 24.69 1.81
C PRO A 19 -7.00 24.95 0.70
N LYS A 20 -6.77 24.42 -0.50
CA LYS A 20 -7.68 24.57 -1.65
C LYS A 20 -9.01 23.86 -1.45
N ARG A 21 -9.00 22.76 -0.67
CA ARG A 21 -10.18 22.00 -0.27
C ARG A 21 -10.15 21.78 1.24
N ALA A 22 -11.27 21.36 1.82
CA ALA A 22 -11.26 20.97 3.23
C ALA A 22 -10.32 19.75 3.42
N PRO A 23 -9.36 19.77 4.36
CA PRO A 23 -8.51 18.61 4.63
C PRO A 23 -9.31 17.38 5.06
N GLY A 24 -8.87 16.20 4.66
CA GLY A 24 -9.53 14.93 4.90
C GLY A 24 -10.10 14.29 3.63
N VAL A 25 -11.03 13.37 3.84
CA VAL A 25 -11.67 12.60 2.75
C VAL A 25 -12.51 13.52 1.87
N GLN A 26 -12.42 13.33 0.55
CA GLN A 26 -13.10 14.16 -0.44
C GLN A 26 -14.33 13.44 -1.03
N PRO A 27 -15.28 14.18 -1.63
CA PRO A 27 -16.38 13.57 -2.37
C PRO A 27 -15.89 12.64 -3.50
N PRO A 28 -16.62 11.56 -3.80
CA PRO A 28 -17.91 11.18 -3.20
C PRO A 28 -17.79 10.44 -1.85
N LEU A 29 -16.57 10.04 -1.45
CA LEU A 29 -16.32 9.16 -0.30
C LEU A 29 -16.66 9.77 1.07
N ASN A 30 -16.69 11.10 1.19
CA ASN A 30 -17.04 11.77 2.44
C ASN A 30 -18.55 11.82 2.72
N SER A 31 -19.38 11.58 1.70
CA SER A 31 -20.83 11.75 1.78
C SER A 31 -21.60 10.45 2.04
N GLN A 32 -20.98 9.30 1.78
CA GLN A 32 -21.64 7.99 1.88
C GLN A 32 -20.94 7.09 2.89
N VAL A 33 -21.68 6.12 3.43
CA VAL A 33 -21.06 5.01 4.17
C VAL A 33 -20.55 4.03 3.12
N SER A 34 -19.27 4.13 2.79
CA SER A 34 -18.63 3.21 1.85
C SER A 34 -18.04 2.01 2.57
N THR A 35 -18.35 0.81 2.08
CA THR A 35 -17.68 -0.43 2.48
C THR A 35 -16.21 -0.40 2.05
N PRO A 36 -15.32 -1.19 2.67
CA PRO A 36 -13.92 -1.29 2.23
C PRO A 36 -13.75 -1.59 0.74
N GLY A 37 -14.58 -2.48 0.18
CA GLY A 37 -14.58 -2.82 -1.24
C GLY A 37 -14.94 -1.63 -2.14
N GLU A 38 -15.94 -0.84 -1.77
CA GLU A 38 -16.30 0.38 -2.50
C GLU A 38 -15.19 1.43 -2.43
N MET A 39 -14.59 1.64 -1.25
CA MET A 39 -13.47 2.56 -1.08
C MET A 39 -12.28 2.19 -1.99
N PHE A 40 -11.95 0.90 -2.03
CA PHE A 40 -10.92 0.38 -2.94
C PHE A 40 -11.28 0.57 -4.42
N SER A 41 -12.55 0.36 -4.77
CA SER A 41 -13.05 0.45 -6.14
C SER A 41 -12.97 1.86 -6.73
N HIS A 42 -12.80 2.91 -5.92
CA HIS A 42 -12.49 4.25 -6.41
C HIS A 42 -11.09 4.37 -7.02
N PHE A 43 -10.12 3.55 -6.56
CA PHE A 43 -8.77 3.49 -7.11
C PHE A 43 -8.66 2.51 -8.27
N PHE A 44 -9.30 1.34 -8.15
CA PHE A 44 -9.38 0.30 -9.19
C PHE A 44 -10.81 0.22 -9.73
N ASP A 45 -11.24 1.32 -10.34
CA ASP A 45 -12.57 1.45 -10.94
C ASP A 45 -12.69 0.67 -12.25
N GLU A 46 -13.88 0.72 -12.85
CA GLU A 46 -14.15 0.04 -14.12
C GLU A 46 -13.19 0.49 -15.25
N LYS A 47 -12.72 1.75 -15.23
CA LYS A 47 -11.76 2.27 -16.20
C LYS A 47 -10.41 1.57 -16.07
N VAL A 48 -9.91 1.41 -14.84
CA VAL A 48 -8.67 0.65 -14.58
C VAL A 48 -8.82 -0.82 -14.95
N LEU A 49 -9.95 -1.44 -14.60
CA LEU A 49 -10.21 -2.85 -14.92
C LEU A 49 -10.28 -3.08 -16.43
N LYS A 50 -11.02 -2.24 -17.18
CA LYS A 50 -11.08 -2.27 -18.65
C LYS A 50 -9.71 -2.08 -19.29
N LEU A 51 -8.92 -1.11 -18.80
CA LEU A 51 -7.56 -0.89 -19.27
C LEU A 51 -6.70 -2.16 -19.16
N LEU A 52 -6.70 -2.79 -17.97
CA LEU A 52 -5.92 -4.00 -17.71
C LEU A 52 -6.42 -5.19 -18.53
N CYS A 53 -7.74 -5.40 -18.65
CA CYS A 53 -8.31 -6.47 -19.47
C CYS A 53 -7.90 -6.30 -20.94
N ASN A 54 -8.21 -5.15 -21.54
CA ASN A 54 -7.98 -4.89 -22.96
C ASN A 54 -6.50 -5.07 -23.34
N ASN A 55 -5.59 -4.49 -22.57
CA ASN A 55 -4.17 -4.54 -22.86
C ASN A 55 -3.57 -5.93 -22.60
N SER A 56 -4.05 -6.65 -21.58
CA SER A 56 -3.63 -8.03 -21.33
C SER A 56 -4.12 -9.00 -22.41
N ASN A 57 -5.36 -8.82 -22.91
CA ASN A 57 -5.92 -9.59 -24.02
C ASN A 57 -5.13 -9.36 -25.31
N LYS A 58 -4.86 -8.10 -25.67
CA LYS A 58 -3.98 -7.75 -26.81
C LYS A 58 -2.58 -8.36 -26.65
N TYR A 59 -2.02 -8.32 -25.45
CA TYR A 59 -0.68 -8.85 -25.18
C TYR A 59 -0.62 -10.37 -25.29
N ALA A 60 -1.68 -11.08 -24.89
CA ALA A 60 -1.80 -12.52 -25.07
C ALA A 60 -1.83 -12.89 -26.57
N VAL A 61 -2.61 -12.18 -27.39
CA VAL A 61 -2.62 -12.35 -28.86
C VAL A 61 -1.23 -12.14 -29.46
N ARG A 62 -0.51 -11.09 -29.04
CA ARG A 62 0.88 -10.85 -29.46
C ARG A 62 1.80 -12.02 -29.08
N ASN A 63 1.67 -12.54 -27.86
CA ASN A 63 2.48 -13.67 -27.39
C ASN A 63 2.21 -14.95 -28.18
N HIS A 64 0.95 -15.20 -28.55
CA HIS A 64 0.57 -16.30 -29.45
C HIS A 64 1.20 -16.15 -30.83
N ARG A 65 1.11 -14.96 -31.44
CA ARG A 65 1.78 -14.65 -32.72
C ARG A 65 3.31 -14.81 -32.64
N SER A 66 3.89 -14.66 -31.46
CA SER A 66 5.32 -14.87 -31.20
C SER A 66 5.68 -16.33 -30.90
N GLY A 67 4.77 -17.29 -31.15
CA GLY A 67 5.01 -18.73 -31.00
C GLY A 67 4.85 -19.29 -29.59
N ARG A 68 4.33 -18.52 -28.62
CA ARG A 68 4.07 -19.04 -27.27
C ARG A 68 2.78 -19.85 -27.24
N ASN A 69 2.85 -21.07 -26.72
CA ASN A 69 1.69 -21.95 -26.56
C ASN A 69 1.15 -21.92 -25.12
N PHE A 70 -0.10 -21.49 -24.96
CA PHE A 70 -0.86 -21.54 -23.71
C PHE A 70 -2.36 -21.41 -24.01
N ALA A 71 -3.25 -21.96 -23.18
CA ALA A 71 -4.68 -21.73 -23.37
C ALA A 71 -5.05 -20.30 -22.97
N TRP A 72 -5.70 -19.55 -23.87
CA TRP A 72 -6.17 -18.19 -23.60
C TRP A 72 -7.63 -18.01 -24.00
N SER A 73 -8.43 -17.60 -23.02
CA SER A 73 -9.72 -16.95 -23.23
C SER A 73 -9.60 -15.47 -22.87
N GLU A 74 -10.44 -14.64 -23.47
CA GLU A 74 -10.50 -13.21 -23.15
C GLU A 74 -10.82 -12.99 -21.66
N ILE A 75 -10.09 -12.08 -21.01
CA ILE A 75 -10.33 -11.72 -19.61
C ILE A 75 -11.49 -10.72 -19.54
N THR A 76 -12.51 -11.04 -18.76
CA THR A 76 -13.62 -10.13 -18.45
C THR A 76 -13.30 -9.28 -17.21
N ILE A 77 -14.07 -8.20 -17.00
CA ILE A 77 -13.92 -7.34 -15.80
C ILE A 77 -14.10 -8.15 -14.51
N GLU A 78 -15.11 -9.02 -14.47
CA GLU A 78 -15.38 -9.87 -13.31
C GLU A 78 -14.25 -10.88 -13.05
N GLU A 79 -13.66 -11.45 -14.10
CA GLU A 79 -12.50 -12.31 -13.95
C GLU A 79 -11.25 -11.55 -13.47
N MET A 80 -11.06 -10.31 -13.94
CA MET A 80 -9.99 -9.44 -13.45
C MET A 80 -10.18 -9.07 -11.98
N LYS A 81 -11.41 -8.75 -11.53
CA LYS A 81 -11.71 -8.54 -10.10
C LYS A 81 -11.34 -9.77 -9.27
N LYS A 82 -11.75 -10.97 -9.70
CA LYS A 82 -11.38 -12.24 -9.04
C LYS A 82 -9.86 -12.45 -9.00
N TYR A 83 -9.14 -12.12 -10.07
CA TYR A 83 -7.68 -12.16 -10.11
C TYR A 83 -7.04 -11.21 -9.08
N LEU A 84 -7.51 -9.97 -8.99
CA LEU A 84 -7.06 -9.00 -7.97
C LEU A 84 -7.40 -9.46 -6.55
N GLY A 85 -8.61 -9.96 -6.35
CA GLY A 85 -9.05 -10.53 -5.08
C GLY A 85 -8.19 -11.69 -4.63
N LEU A 86 -7.80 -12.60 -5.55
CA LEU A 86 -6.84 -13.67 -5.25
C LEU A 86 -5.44 -13.14 -4.92
N LEU A 87 -4.98 -12.06 -5.55
CA LEU A 87 -3.71 -11.43 -5.18
C LEU A 87 -3.72 -10.92 -3.74
N LEU A 88 -4.83 -10.28 -3.31
CA LEU A 88 -5.04 -9.81 -1.94
C LEU A 88 -5.22 -10.96 -0.94
N TYR A 89 -5.99 -11.99 -1.30
CA TYR A 89 -6.17 -13.20 -0.50
C TYR A 89 -4.82 -13.86 -0.20
N MET A 90 -3.99 -14.06 -1.23
CA MET A 90 -2.66 -14.63 -1.08
C MET A 90 -1.61 -13.66 -0.49
N ALA A 91 -1.99 -12.42 -0.19
CA ALA A 91 -1.16 -11.47 0.55
C ALA A 91 -1.52 -11.46 2.05
N LEU A 92 -2.74 -11.89 2.39
CA LEU A 92 -3.19 -12.16 3.76
C LEU A 92 -2.77 -13.55 4.23
N LEU A 93 -2.94 -14.56 3.36
CA LEU A 93 -2.50 -15.93 3.60
C LEU A 93 -1.21 -16.18 2.83
N GLU A 94 -0.07 -16.23 3.49
CA GLU A 94 1.24 -16.45 2.84
C GLU A 94 1.60 -17.93 2.76
N LEU A 95 1.76 -18.44 1.52
CA LEU A 95 2.31 -19.77 1.26
C LEU A 95 3.64 -19.66 0.47
N PRO A 96 4.58 -20.62 0.64
CA PRO A 96 5.90 -20.55 0.02
C PRO A 96 5.88 -20.42 -1.51
N LYS A 97 4.95 -21.10 -2.19
CA LYS A 97 4.79 -21.02 -3.64
C LYS A 97 3.34 -20.72 -4.01
N VAL A 98 3.13 -19.97 -5.09
CA VAL A 98 1.78 -19.70 -5.64
C VAL A 98 1.04 -20.99 -5.99
N SER A 99 1.75 -22.05 -6.42
CA SER A 99 1.13 -23.35 -6.69
C SER A 99 0.54 -24.02 -5.45
N ASP A 100 0.96 -23.62 -4.25
CA ASP A 100 0.59 -24.27 -3.01
C ASP A 100 -0.88 -24.01 -2.64
N PHE A 101 -1.44 -22.87 -3.07
CA PHE A 101 -2.88 -22.55 -2.97
C PHE A 101 -3.79 -23.49 -3.77
N TRP A 102 -3.22 -24.33 -4.64
CA TRP A 102 -3.95 -25.32 -5.43
C TRP A 102 -3.42 -26.75 -5.24
N ARG A 103 -2.71 -27.02 -4.13
CA ARG A 103 -2.39 -28.40 -3.74
C ARG A 103 -3.69 -29.18 -3.50
N LYS A 104 -3.68 -30.48 -3.77
CA LYS A 104 -4.77 -31.40 -3.44
C LYS A 104 -4.19 -32.59 -2.70
N ASN A 105 -5.02 -33.34 -1.99
CA ASN A 105 -4.65 -34.61 -1.34
C ASN A 105 -3.50 -34.47 -0.32
N THR A 106 -3.42 -33.32 0.37
CA THR A 106 -2.45 -33.07 1.45
C THR A 106 -3.12 -32.27 2.56
N ILE A 107 -2.61 -32.37 3.78
CA ILE A 107 -3.03 -31.53 4.92
C ILE A 107 -2.82 -30.02 4.70
N PHE A 108 -2.04 -29.64 3.68
CA PHE A 108 -1.81 -28.24 3.30
C PHE A 108 -2.80 -27.74 2.23
N TYR A 109 -3.93 -28.42 2.05
CA TYR A 109 -4.97 -28.03 1.09
C TYR A 109 -5.66 -26.73 1.52
N VAL A 110 -5.72 -25.76 0.62
CA VAL A 110 -6.53 -24.54 0.78
C VAL A 110 -7.74 -24.64 -0.16
N PRO A 111 -8.97 -24.78 0.36
CA PRO A 111 -10.13 -25.10 -0.48
C PRO A 111 -10.55 -23.96 -1.41
N PHE A 112 -10.47 -22.74 -0.90
CA PHE A 112 -11.13 -21.59 -1.51
C PHE A 112 -10.53 -21.10 -2.85
N PRO A 113 -9.21 -20.95 -3.05
CA PRO A 113 -8.66 -20.41 -4.31
C PRO A 113 -9.08 -21.19 -5.56
N SER A 114 -9.27 -22.51 -5.42
CA SER A 114 -9.64 -23.40 -6.51
C SER A 114 -11.10 -23.24 -6.98
N THR A 115 -11.99 -22.73 -6.12
CA THR A 115 -13.39 -22.45 -6.48
C THR A 115 -13.53 -21.17 -7.29
N VAL A 116 -12.58 -20.24 -7.14
CA VAL A 116 -12.58 -18.93 -7.80
C VAL A 116 -11.97 -19.01 -9.19
N MET A 117 -10.78 -19.61 -9.31
CA MET A 117 -10.02 -19.66 -10.55
C MET A 117 -9.06 -20.85 -10.54
N SER A 118 -8.89 -21.52 -11.68
CA SER A 118 -7.89 -22.59 -11.79
C SER A 118 -6.46 -22.04 -11.68
N ARG A 119 -5.55 -22.86 -11.13
CA ARG A 119 -4.11 -22.52 -11.04
C ARG A 119 -3.54 -22.09 -12.39
N ASN A 120 -3.90 -22.79 -13.46
CA ASN A 120 -3.38 -22.53 -14.79
C ASN A 120 -3.90 -21.19 -15.32
N ARG A 121 -5.20 -20.88 -15.12
CA ARG A 121 -5.78 -19.60 -15.51
C ARG A 121 -5.12 -18.43 -14.76
N PHE A 122 -4.96 -18.54 -13.44
CA PHE A 122 -4.26 -17.52 -12.64
C PHE A 122 -2.83 -17.27 -13.13
N ARG A 123 -2.10 -18.33 -13.49
CA ARG A 123 -0.73 -18.23 -14.00
C ARG A 123 -0.67 -17.58 -15.38
N VAL A 124 -1.56 -17.93 -16.32
CA VAL A 124 -1.56 -17.32 -17.65
C VAL A 124 -2.00 -15.85 -17.61
N ILE A 125 -2.97 -15.48 -16.75
CA ILE A 125 -3.31 -14.07 -16.51
C ILE A 125 -2.09 -13.35 -15.94
N SER A 126 -1.44 -13.89 -14.91
CA SER A 126 -0.23 -13.30 -14.33
C SER A 126 0.92 -13.12 -15.34
N SER A 127 1.11 -14.07 -16.26
CA SER A 127 2.17 -13.97 -17.27
C SER A 127 1.83 -13.00 -18.39
N ASN A 128 0.55 -12.75 -18.67
CA ASN A 128 0.08 -11.88 -19.74
C ASN A 128 -0.46 -10.52 -19.26
N LEU A 129 -0.54 -10.27 -17.94
CA LEU A 129 -0.97 -8.99 -17.39
C LEU A 129 -0.14 -7.85 -17.99
N HIS A 130 -0.81 -6.86 -18.59
CA HIS A 130 -0.15 -5.79 -19.33
C HIS A 130 -0.92 -4.47 -19.17
N ILE A 131 -0.20 -3.35 -18.99
CA ILE A 131 -0.79 -2.05 -18.58
C ILE A 131 -1.06 -1.13 -19.79
N SER A 132 -0.16 -1.13 -20.76
CA SER A 132 -0.09 -0.26 -21.95
C SER A 132 -0.53 -1.01 -23.20
N ASP A 133 -0.80 -0.32 -24.31
CA ASP A 133 -1.11 -1.01 -25.56
C ASP A 133 0.17 -1.68 -26.12
N PRO A 134 0.17 -3.01 -26.38
CA PRO A 134 1.33 -3.69 -26.95
C PRO A 134 1.81 -3.19 -28.32
N ALA A 135 0.94 -2.56 -29.11
CA ALA A 135 1.29 -1.95 -30.39
C ALA A 135 2.05 -0.63 -30.19
N GLU A 136 1.55 0.24 -29.30
CA GLU A 136 2.23 1.48 -28.90
C GLU A 136 3.56 1.20 -28.21
N ASP A 137 3.63 0.14 -27.40
CA ASP A 137 4.89 -0.33 -26.83
C ASP A 137 5.94 -0.60 -27.91
N ALA A 138 5.55 -1.21 -29.03
CA ALA A 138 6.46 -1.51 -30.12
C ALA A 138 6.95 -0.22 -30.81
N LEU A 139 6.08 0.75 -31.01
CA LEU A 139 6.45 2.07 -31.55
C LEU A 139 7.40 2.81 -30.61
N ASN A 140 7.11 2.81 -29.30
CA ASN A 140 8.00 3.44 -28.31
C ASN A 140 9.34 2.69 -28.18
N ASP A 141 9.36 1.37 -28.31
CA ASP A 141 10.58 0.56 -28.32
C ASP A 141 11.46 0.89 -29.55
N GLN A 142 10.88 1.20 -30.72
CA GLN A 142 11.63 1.64 -31.92
C GLN A 142 12.35 2.97 -31.71
N ARG A 143 11.81 3.87 -30.87
CA ARG A 143 12.42 5.16 -30.55
C ARG A 143 13.57 5.06 -29.56
N LYS A 144 13.87 3.87 -29.02
CA LYS A 144 14.86 3.69 -27.96
C LYS A 144 16.24 4.21 -28.37
N GLY A 145 16.81 5.09 -27.54
CA GLY A 145 18.08 5.77 -27.82
C GLY A 145 17.91 7.21 -28.33
N THR A 146 16.70 7.58 -28.76
CA THR A 146 16.34 8.97 -29.12
C THR A 146 15.78 9.72 -27.90
N GLY A 147 15.69 11.05 -28.02
CA GLY A 147 15.04 11.90 -27.02
C GLY A 147 13.52 11.70 -26.91
N GLU A 148 12.89 11.08 -27.92
CA GLU A 148 11.46 10.81 -27.97
C GLU A 148 11.06 9.50 -27.25
N HIS A 149 12.04 8.70 -26.81
CA HIS A 149 11.76 7.46 -26.11
C HIS A 149 11.25 7.72 -24.69
N ASP A 150 10.00 7.35 -24.45
CA ASP A 150 9.43 7.39 -23.11
C ASP A 150 9.76 6.09 -22.35
N ARG A 151 10.67 6.23 -21.37
CA ARG A 151 11.12 5.12 -20.51
C ARG A 151 10.02 4.56 -19.61
N LEU A 152 8.98 5.35 -19.33
CA LEU A 152 7.86 4.97 -18.47
C LEU A 152 6.61 4.58 -19.25
N HIS A 153 6.65 4.62 -20.59
CA HIS A 153 5.52 4.35 -21.48
C HIS A 153 4.69 3.14 -21.03
N ARG A 154 5.38 2.05 -20.73
CA ARG A 154 4.74 0.77 -20.39
C ARG A 154 3.86 0.80 -19.14
N VAL A 155 4.08 1.75 -18.22
CA VAL A 155 3.32 1.89 -16.98
C VAL A 155 2.53 3.19 -16.92
N ARG A 156 2.79 4.13 -17.83
CA ARG A 156 2.24 5.49 -17.83
C ARG A 156 0.71 5.53 -17.67
N PRO A 157 -0.08 4.72 -18.41
CA PRO A 157 -1.54 4.78 -18.28
C PRO A 157 -2.03 4.54 -16.85
N LEU A 158 -1.53 3.50 -16.18
CA LEU A 158 -1.92 3.22 -14.80
C LEU A 158 -1.26 4.19 -13.82
N LEU A 159 -0.01 4.60 -14.06
CA LEU A 159 0.72 5.54 -13.22
C LEU A 159 -0.02 6.87 -13.08
N GLU A 160 -0.47 7.45 -14.19
CA GLU A 160 -1.17 8.73 -14.20
C GLU A 160 -2.57 8.62 -13.58
N ILE A 161 -3.30 7.54 -13.87
CA ILE A 161 -4.60 7.28 -13.22
C ILE A 161 -4.42 7.20 -11.70
N MET A 162 -3.48 6.39 -11.22
CA MET A 162 -3.27 6.18 -9.79
C MET A 162 -2.81 7.45 -9.07
N ARG A 163 -1.90 8.21 -9.68
CA ARG A 163 -1.45 9.52 -9.19
C ARG A 163 -2.64 10.46 -9.01
N ASN A 164 -3.47 10.58 -10.04
CA ASN A 164 -4.66 11.45 -10.01
C ASN A 164 -5.67 11.00 -8.96
N ARG A 165 -5.88 9.69 -8.77
CA ARG A 165 -6.80 9.17 -7.74
C ARG A 165 -6.31 9.45 -6.31
N CYS A 166 -4.99 9.34 -6.06
CA CYS A 166 -4.41 9.71 -4.77
C CYS A 166 -4.69 11.18 -4.42
N MET A 167 -4.56 12.08 -5.39
CA MET A 167 -4.88 13.50 -5.20
C MET A 167 -6.39 13.77 -5.14
N ALA A 168 -7.22 13.00 -5.84
CA ALA A 168 -8.64 13.28 -5.94
C ALA A 168 -9.39 13.03 -4.61
N PHE A 169 -9.15 11.88 -3.98
CA PHE A 169 -10.00 11.36 -2.89
C PHE A 169 -9.59 11.79 -1.48
N TYR A 170 -8.44 12.44 -1.35
CA TYR A 170 -7.93 12.95 -0.08
C TYR A 170 -7.34 14.32 -0.30
N HIS A 171 -7.58 15.23 0.63
CA HIS A 171 -6.84 16.48 0.70
C HIS A 171 -6.04 16.49 2.00
N PRO A 172 -4.72 16.71 1.95
CA PRO A 172 -3.91 16.44 3.11
C PRO A 172 -3.96 17.57 4.15
N LYS A 173 -3.59 17.23 5.38
CA LYS A 173 -3.45 18.11 6.54
C LYS A 173 -2.19 18.98 6.40
N GLN A 174 -2.04 19.95 7.30
CA GLN A 174 -1.07 21.04 7.16
C GLN A 174 0.40 20.61 7.01
N HIS A 175 0.80 19.50 7.62
CA HIS A 175 2.20 19.06 7.64
C HIS A 175 2.40 17.90 6.68
N LEU A 176 3.33 18.04 5.71
CA LEU A 176 3.61 17.04 4.69
C LEU A 176 5.08 16.70 4.68
N SER A 177 5.44 15.48 4.29
CA SER A 177 6.83 15.12 4.06
C SER A 177 7.12 14.67 2.64
N VAL A 178 8.33 15.00 2.16
CA VAL A 178 8.89 14.56 0.89
C VAL A 178 10.11 13.68 1.16
N ASP A 179 10.06 12.45 0.66
CA ASP A 179 11.14 11.46 0.78
C ASP A 179 11.06 10.46 -0.39
N GLU A 180 11.98 9.50 -0.41
CA GLU A 180 12.06 8.45 -1.41
C GLU A 180 11.56 7.11 -0.91
N ARG A 181 10.79 6.46 -1.78
CA ARG A 181 10.32 5.10 -1.64
C ARG A 181 11.07 4.17 -2.59
N MET A 182 11.50 3.02 -2.09
CA MET A 182 12.21 2.00 -2.87
C MET A 182 11.35 0.75 -3.08
N VAL A 183 10.97 0.51 -4.34
CA VAL A 183 10.17 -0.67 -4.73
C VAL A 183 11.08 -1.75 -5.30
N ALA A 184 11.30 -2.83 -4.55
CA ALA A 184 12.24 -3.87 -4.97
C ALA A 184 11.78 -4.57 -6.25
N THR A 185 12.71 -4.71 -7.21
CA THR A 185 12.45 -5.44 -8.46
C THR A 185 13.60 -6.40 -8.78
N LYS A 186 13.26 -7.53 -9.41
CA LYS A 186 14.24 -8.48 -9.97
C LYS A 186 14.41 -8.29 -11.49
N ALA A 187 13.76 -7.29 -12.08
CA ALA A 187 13.94 -6.94 -13.48
C ALA A 187 15.36 -6.41 -13.75
N ARG A 188 15.89 -6.74 -14.93
CA ARG A 188 17.16 -6.18 -15.45
C ARG A 188 16.82 -4.97 -16.30
N ILE A 189 16.83 -3.78 -15.71
CA ILE A 189 16.41 -2.52 -16.34
C ILE A 189 17.33 -1.37 -15.92
N GLY A 190 17.51 -0.38 -16.79
CA GLY A 190 18.31 0.81 -16.52
C GLY A 190 17.69 1.78 -15.50
N LEU A 191 16.39 1.63 -15.18
CA LEU A 191 15.69 2.48 -14.20
C LEU A 191 16.03 2.13 -12.75
N LYS A 192 16.65 0.97 -12.51
CA LYS A 192 16.91 0.45 -11.17
C LYS A 192 17.96 1.31 -10.45
N GLN A 193 17.62 1.76 -9.25
CA GLN A 193 18.50 2.56 -8.40
C GLN A 193 19.04 1.75 -7.23
N TYR A 194 20.22 2.16 -6.76
CA TYR A 194 20.81 1.69 -5.50
C TYR A 194 20.72 2.78 -4.43
N MET A 195 20.18 2.44 -3.26
CA MET A 195 20.12 3.32 -2.10
C MET A 195 20.63 2.59 -0.86
N LYS A 196 21.88 2.86 -0.46
CA LYS A 196 22.57 2.19 0.64
C LYS A 196 21.80 2.24 1.97
N ALA A 197 21.15 3.37 2.24
CA ALA A 197 20.49 3.66 3.51
C ALA A 197 19.05 3.13 3.64
N LYS A 198 18.44 2.63 2.55
CA LYS A 198 17.07 2.09 2.57
C LYS A 198 17.09 0.57 2.79
N PRO A 199 16.10 -0.02 3.49
CA PRO A 199 16.02 -1.48 3.67
C PRO A 199 15.98 -2.22 2.34
N THR A 200 15.19 -1.71 1.38
CA THR A 200 15.26 -2.13 -0.02
C THR A 200 16.36 -1.34 -0.72
N LYS A 201 17.57 -1.92 -0.79
CA LYS A 201 18.72 -1.25 -1.41
C LYS A 201 18.63 -1.12 -2.92
N TRP A 202 17.96 -2.05 -3.60
CA TRP A 202 17.94 -2.14 -5.06
C TRP A 202 16.49 -2.20 -5.57
N GLY A 203 16.06 -1.20 -6.34
CA GLY A 203 14.66 -1.11 -6.76
C GLY A 203 14.35 0.04 -7.70
N LEU A 204 13.07 0.19 -8.01
CA LEU A 204 12.53 1.41 -8.62
C LEU A 204 12.43 2.48 -7.53
N LYS A 205 12.94 3.67 -7.80
CA LYS A 205 12.92 4.80 -6.88
C LYS A 205 11.73 5.70 -7.20
N PHE A 206 10.86 5.91 -6.22
CA PHE A 206 9.78 6.88 -6.28
C PHE A 206 10.11 8.06 -5.37
N PHE A 207 9.89 9.28 -5.83
CA PHE A 207 9.77 10.45 -4.97
C PHE A 207 8.32 10.55 -4.52
N VAL A 208 8.06 10.75 -3.24
CA VAL A 208 6.72 10.67 -2.65
C VAL A 208 6.47 11.89 -1.79
N LEU A 209 5.28 12.48 -1.94
CA LEU A 209 4.69 13.43 -1.00
C LEU A 209 3.66 12.67 -0.16
N ALA A 210 3.82 12.68 1.16
CA ALA A 210 2.92 11.99 2.08
C ALA A 210 2.42 12.91 3.19
N ASP A 211 1.20 12.63 3.64
CA ASP A 211 0.67 13.17 4.89
C ASP A 211 1.24 12.37 6.09
N VAL A 212 1.19 12.96 7.28
CA VAL A 212 1.65 12.39 8.55
C VAL A 212 0.94 11.07 8.87
N ASN A 213 -0.31 10.91 8.46
CA ASN A 213 -1.05 9.65 8.64
C ASN A 213 -0.59 8.52 7.69
N GLY A 214 0.39 8.79 6.81
CA GLY A 214 0.96 7.87 5.84
C GLY A 214 0.21 7.80 4.51
N TYR A 215 -0.75 8.70 4.25
CA TYR A 215 -1.44 8.76 2.95
C TYR A 215 -0.45 9.19 1.87
N THR A 216 -0.32 8.40 0.79
CA THR A 216 0.46 8.80 -0.38
C THR A 216 -0.35 9.82 -1.17
N VAL A 217 0.04 11.10 -1.13
CA VAL A 217 -0.69 12.21 -1.77
C VAL A 217 -0.34 12.32 -3.24
N ASP A 218 0.95 12.42 -3.53
CA ASP A 218 1.49 12.49 -4.89
C ASP A 218 2.82 11.74 -4.95
N PHE A 219 3.24 11.33 -6.15
CA PHE A 219 4.49 10.65 -6.38
C PHE A 219 5.00 10.81 -7.81
N SER A 220 6.31 10.60 -7.98
CA SER A 220 6.96 10.57 -9.29
C SER A 220 7.97 9.43 -9.35
N LEU A 221 7.92 8.64 -10.43
CA LEU A 221 8.85 7.53 -10.67
C LEU A 221 10.13 8.07 -11.31
N TYR A 222 11.27 7.86 -10.64
CA TYR A 222 12.56 8.30 -11.15
C TYR A 222 12.92 7.55 -12.43
N GLN A 223 13.17 8.31 -13.50
CA GLN A 223 13.49 7.79 -14.83
C GLN A 223 14.94 8.05 -15.30
N GLY A 224 15.80 8.57 -14.42
CA GLY A 224 17.13 9.06 -14.75
C GLY A 224 17.18 10.58 -14.85
N LYS A 225 18.18 11.11 -15.56
CA LYS A 225 18.28 12.56 -15.85
C LYS A 225 17.05 12.99 -16.66
N SER A 226 16.35 14.02 -16.17
CA SER A 226 15.23 14.65 -16.89
C SER A 226 15.75 15.41 -18.11
N THR A 227 15.00 15.41 -19.21
CA THR A 227 15.23 16.29 -20.36
C THR A 227 14.75 17.71 -20.10
N VAL A 228 13.75 17.86 -19.22
CA VAL A 228 13.23 19.14 -18.74
C VAL A 228 13.75 19.33 -17.31
N SER A 229 14.82 20.10 -17.17
CA SER A 229 15.35 20.50 -15.86
C SER A 229 15.27 22.02 -15.74
N SER A 230 14.93 22.53 -14.55
CA SER A 230 14.92 23.97 -14.30
C SER A 230 16.33 24.59 -14.24
N GLY A 231 17.38 23.76 -14.27
CA GLY A 231 18.76 24.18 -14.00
C GLY A 231 19.09 24.23 -12.49
N ASN A 232 18.09 24.15 -11.61
CA ASN A 232 18.29 24.21 -10.15
C ASN A 232 18.59 22.85 -9.49
N GLY A 233 18.62 21.78 -10.30
CA GLY A 233 18.98 20.43 -9.88
C GLY A 233 17.77 19.55 -9.51
N LEU A 234 18.01 18.24 -9.50
CA LEU A 234 16.96 17.21 -9.35
C LEU A 234 16.13 17.37 -8.06
N SER A 235 16.76 17.68 -6.93
CA SER A 235 16.05 17.83 -5.66
C SER A 235 15.05 18.98 -5.68
N TYR A 236 15.43 20.11 -6.31
CA TYR A 236 14.56 21.25 -6.48
C TYR A 236 13.38 20.91 -7.40
N ASP A 237 13.68 20.33 -8.57
CA ASP A 237 12.67 19.96 -9.58
C ASP A 237 11.63 18.98 -9.02
N VAL A 238 12.08 18.00 -8.22
CA VAL A 238 11.19 17.02 -7.59
C VAL A 238 10.25 17.69 -6.58
N VAL A 239 10.79 18.48 -5.64
CA VAL A 239 9.96 19.07 -4.58
C VAL A 239 8.96 20.06 -5.16
N THR A 240 9.39 20.89 -6.11
CA THR A 240 8.49 21.86 -6.78
C THR A 240 7.43 21.19 -7.65
N SER A 241 7.73 20.03 -8.25
CA SER A 241 6.74 19.25 -8.99
C SER A 241 5.71 18.56 -8.08
N LEU A 242 6.10 18.12 -6.88
CA LEU A 242 5.20 17.42 -5.95
C LEU A 242 4.39 18.42 -5.09
N VAL A 243 5.02 19.52 -4.65
CA VAL A 243 4.39 20.56 -3.83
C VAL A 243 3.71 21.58 -4.73
N ASN A 244 2.58 21.17 -5.30
CA ASN A 244 1.81 21.99 -6.23
C ASN A 244 0.81 22.91 -5.48
N LYS A 245 1.01 24.22 -5.59
CA LYS A 245 0.15 25.25 -4.99
C LYS A 245 -1.28 25.27 -5.53
N ASP A 246 -1.48 24.94 -6.80
CA ASP A 246 -2.83 24.92 -7.39
C ASP A 246 -3.67 23.79 -6.81
N TYR A 247 -3.01 22.70 -6.45
CA TYR A 247 -3.63 21.57 -5.78
C TYR A 247 -3.75 21.78 -4.26
N LEU A 248 -2.67 22.18 -3.58
CA LEU A 248 -2.63 22.28 -2.11
C LEU A 248 -3.28 23.56 -1.59
N GLY A 249 -3.00 24.70 -2.21
CA GLY A 249 -3.22 26.03 -1.63
C GLY A 249 -1.97 26.54 -0.93
N SER A 250 -2.13 27.26 0.18
CA SER A 250 -1.00 27.84 0.92
C SER A 250 -1.06 27.49 2.41
N GLY A 251 0.06 27.70 3.09
CA GLY A 251 0.18 27.56 4.52
C GLY A 251 0.46 26.15 5.02
N TYR A 252 0.80 25.23 4.12
CA TYR A 252 1.38 23.94 4.45
C TYR A 252 2.84 24.09 4.90
N VAL A 253 3.31 23.14 5.71
CA VAL A 253 4.72 23.02 6.09
C VAL A 253 5.28 21.73 5.50
N ILE A 254 6.31 21.87 4.68
CA ILE A 254 6.98 20.78 3.98
C ILE A 254 8.23 20.35 4.74
N TYR A 255 8.27 19.08 5.14
CA TYR A 255 9.42 18.47 5.78
C TYR A 255 10.17 17.60 4.77
N CYS A 256 11.49 17.76 4.69
CA CYS A 256 12.31 16.97 3.77
C CYS A 256 13.71 16.73 4.33
N ASP A 257 14.37 15.69 3.86
CA ASP A 257 15.70 15.32 4.31
C ASP A 257 16.80 16.24 3.72
N ASN A 258 18.05 15.89 3.99
CA ASN A 258 19.20 16.63 3.50
C ASN A 258 19.53 16.42 2.02
N PHE A 259 18.91 15.47 1.32
CA PHE A 259 18.99 15.40 -0.13
C PHE A 259 18.25 16.60 -0.74
N TYR A 260 17.07 16.94 -0.22
CA TYR A 260 16.23 18.03 -0.74
C TYR A 260 16.57 19.42 -0.23
N THR A 261 16.90 19.54 1.05
CA THR A 261 16.97 20.84 1.73
C THR A 261 18.02 21.77 1.14
N SER A 262 17.61 22.87 0.53
CA SER A 262 18.52 23.92 0.04
C SER A 262 17.93 25.32 0.29
N PRO A 263 18.79 26.34 0.49
CA PRO A 263 18.34 27.71 0.66
C PRO A 263 17.49 28.20 -0.52
N LEU A 264 17.91 27.93 -1.76
CA LEU A 264 17.17 28.29 -2.96
C LEU A 264 15.74 27.70 -2.97
N LEU A 265 15.62 26.40 -2.69
CA LEU A 265 14.32 25.72 -2.61
C LEU A 265 13.43 26.31 -1.51
N PHE A 266 13.97 26.56 -0.33
CA PHE A 266 13.17 27.00 0.82
C PHE A 266 12.69 28.45 0.68
N ARG A 267 13.49 29.32 0.03
CA ARG A 267 13.04 30.67 -0.36
C ARG A 267 11.92 30.60 -1.39
N TYR A 268 12.08 29.76 -2.42
CA TYR A 268 11.03 29.55 -3.43
C TYR A 268 9.73 29.05 -2.80
N LEU A 269 9.79 28.03 -1.94
CA LEU A 269 8.62 27.54 -1.21
C LEU A 269 7.98 28.64 -0.35
N GLY A 270 8.79 29.48 0.32
CA GLY A 270 8.33 30.65 1.06
C GLY A 270 7.56 31.63 0.18
N GLN A 271 8.08 31.97 -1.01
CA GLN A 271 7.41 32.84 -1.99
C GLN A 271 6.09 32.23 -2.50
N GLN A 272 6.01 30.90 -2.60
CA GLN A 272 4.79 30.20 -2.94
C GLN A 272 3.78 30.14 -1.79
N GLY A 273 4.14 30.56 -0.57
CA GLY A 273 3.29 30.55 0.60
C GLY A 273 3.36 29.26 1.40
N PHE A 274 4.48 28.54 1.33
CA PHE A 274 4.75 27.32 2.08
C PHE A 274 5.83 27.52 3.14
N GLY A 275 5.60 26.93 4.30
CA GLY A 275 6.66 26.68 5.27
C GLY A 275 7.51 25.48 4.82
N ALA A 276 8.78 25.50 5.20
CA ALA A 276 9.72 24.42 4.92
C ALA A 276 10.65 24.20 6.11
N CYS A 277 10.97 22.93 6.39
CA CYS A 277 11.88 22.54 7.45
C CYS A 277 12.62 21.26 7.03
N GLY A 278 13.94 21.24 7.19
CA GLY A 278 14.71 20.06 6.79
C GLY A 278 16.12 20.06 7.32
N THR A 279 16.71 18.87 7.38
CA THR A 279 18.14 18.73 7.70
C THR A 279 18.97 19.20 6.52
N TYR A 280 20.11 19.86 6.74
CA TYR A 280 20.98 20.29 5.64
C TYR A 280 22.39 19.72 5.77
N ARG A 281 23.10 19.66 4.64
CA ARG A 281 24.53 19.31 4.59
C ARG A 281 25.37 20.58 4.58
N GLN A 282 26.40 20.62 5.42
CA GLN A 282 27.42 21.67 5.35
C GLN A 282 28.06 21.68 3.95
N GLY A 283 28.35 22.87 3.43
CA GLY A 283 28.94 23.05 2.09
C GLY A 283 27.93 23.06 0.94
N ARG A 284 26.63 22.87 1.21
CA ARG A 284 25.59 23.11 0.20
C ARG A 284 25.52 24.61 -0.14
N VAL A 285 25.35 24.92 -1.43
CA VAL A 285 25.32 26.31 -1.92
C VAL A 285 24.27 27.13 -1.17
N GLY A 286 24.69 28.31 -0.71
CA GLY A 286 23.87 29.26 0.05
C GLY A 286 23.71 28.96 1.54
N VAL A 287 24.30 27.87 2.06
CA VAL A 287 24.31 27.58 3.50
C VAL A 287 25.43 28.39 4.16
N PRO A 288 25.23 28.95 5.37
CA PRO A 288 26.28 29.68 6.07
C PRO A 288 27.57 28.88 6.23
N THR A 289 28.69 29.47 5.80
CA THR A 289 30.03 28.86 5.83
C THR A 289 30.89 29.34 7.01
N THR A 290 30.48 30.40 7.69
CA THR A 290 31.22 30.92 8.86
C THR A 290 31.35 29.87 9.96
N THR A 291 32.55 29.77 10.52
CA THR A 291 32.90 28.87 11.64
C THR A 291 32.96 29.60 12.98
N GLU A 292 32.84 30.93 12.96
CA GLU A 292 32.95 31.78 14.14
C GLU A 292 31.81 31.48 15.13
N ASN A 293 32.15 30.98 16.33
CA ASN A 293 31.22 30.48 17.35
C ASN A 293 30.34 29.29 16.90
N ALA A 294 30.76 28.53 15.88
CA ALA A 294 30.09 27.29 15.50
C ALA A 294 30.23 26.22 16.59
N LEU A 295 29.30 25.26 16.61
CA LEU A 295 29.42 24.08 17.47
C LEU A 295 30.63 23.23 17.05
N ASN A 296 31.22 22.54 18.02
CA ASN A 296 32.32 21.60 17.82
C ASN A 296 32.11 20.36 18.71
N ARG A 297 32.93 19.32 18.55
CA ARG A 297 32.75 18.04 19.30
C ARG A 297 32.79 18.19 20.83
N GLY A 298 33.42 19.24 21.35
CA GLY A 298 33.48 19.54 22.79
C GLY A 298 32.31 20.40 23.29
N SER A 299 31.42 20.87 22.41
CA SER A 299 30.26 21.65 22.83
C SER A 299 29.34 20.82 23.72
N PRO A 300 28.83 21.38 24.84
CA PRO A 300 27.90 20.67 25.72
C PRO A 300 26.65 20.21 24.98
N ARG A 301 26.14 19.03 25.35
CA ARG A 301 24.87 18.53 24.83
C ARG A 301 23.74 19.50 25.18
N GLY A 302 22.90 19.82 24.22
CA GLY A 302 21.85 20.84 24.33
C GLY A 302 22.28 22.22 23.85
N SER A 303 23.56 22.42 23.52
CA SER A 303 24.01 23.69 22.93
C SER A 303 23.28 23.97 21.62
N ILE A 304 22.78 25.20 21.49
CA ILE A 304 22.07 25.70 20.30
C ILE A 304 22.90 26.84 19.72
N ARG A 305 23.13 26.80 18.40
CA ARG A 305 23.71 27.91 17.63
C ARG A 305 22.80 28.19 16.45
N TRP A 306 22.64 29.46 16.09
CA TRP A 306 21.81 29.79 14.93
C TRP A 306 22.34 30.99 14.15
N ILE A 307 21.97 31.05 12.88
CA ILE A 307 22.16 32.18 11.97
C ILE A 307 20.84 32.40 11.24
N ARG A 308 20.42 33.66 11.13
CA ARG A 308 19.28 34.05 10.28
C ARG A 308 19.79 34.86 9.11
N GLU A 309 19.49 34.40 7.91
CA GLU A 309 19.78 35.09 6.65
C GLU A 309 18.46 35.38 5.94
N HIS A 310 18.02 36.63 6.03
CA HIS A 310 16.72 37.07 5.56
C HIS A 310 15.58 36.23 6.17
N ASP A 311 14.89 35.47 5.33
CA ASP A 311 13.74 34.63 5.62
C ASP A 311 14.13 33.23 6.13
N LEU A 312 15.38 32.83 5.99
CA LEU A 312 15.87 31.51 6.41
C LEU A 312 16.54 31.55 7.78
N LEU A 313 16.21 30.55 8.59
CA LEU A 313 16.85 30.24 9.86
C LEU A 313 17.64 28.95 9.73
N PHE A 314 18.94 29.04 10.01
CA PHE A 314 19.85 27.90 10.15
C PHE A 314 20.11 27.66 11.62
N VAL A 315 19.83 26.45 12.09
CA VAL A 315 20.05 26.04 13.49
C VAL A 315 20.99 24.86 13.53
N LYS A 316 21.97 24.92 14.41
CA LYS A 316 22.83 23.81 14.83
C LYS A 316 22.51 23.47 16.27
N TRP A 317 22.33 22.18 16.54
CA TRP A 317 22.03 21.66 17.87
C TRP A 317 22.95 20.49 18.20
N MET A 318 23.59 20.54 19.37
CA MET A 318 24.42 19.44 19.84
C MET A 318 23.57 18.41 20.58
N ASP A 319 23.33 17.25 19.98
CA ASP A 319 22.85 16.07 20.73
C ASP A 319 24.05 15.17 21.06
N THR A 320 23.99 13.87 20.75
CA THR A 320 25.21 13.03 20.70
C THR A 320 26.14 13.43 19.56
N ARG A 321 25.58 14.02 18.49
CA ARG A 321 26.28 14.62 17.37
C ARG A 321 25.56 15.91 16.98
N GLU A 322 26.25 16.77 16.25
CA GLU A 322 25.64 17.98 15.69
C GLU A 322 24.50 17.61 14.74
N VAL A 323 23.36 18.28 14.92
CA VAL A 323 22.21 18.28 14.01
C VAL A 323 22.08 19.67 13.40
N SER A 324 22.02 19.73 12.07
CA SER A 324 21.90 20.95 11.30
C SER A 324 20.53 21.01 10.60
N ILE A 325 19.70 22.01 10.94
CA ILE A 325 18.35 22.23 10.39
C ILE A 325 18.26 23.61 9.74
N CYS A 326 17.63 23.67 8.58
CA CYS A 326 17.22 24.90 7.91
C CYS A 326 15.70 24.99 7.95
N THR A 327 15.14 26.18 8.13
CA THR A 327 13.70 26.42 8.11
C THR A 327 13.37 27.87 7.77
N ASN A 328 12.20 28.11 7.16
CA ASN A 328 11.67 29.47 6.94
C ASN A 328 10.44 29.79 7.84
N VAL A 329 9.98 28.84 8.66
CA VAL A 329 8.69 28.92 9.37
C VAL A 329 8.80 28.82 10.89
N HIS A 330 9.83 28.15 11.41
CA HIS A 330 9.97 27.96 12.85
C HIS A 330 10.90 29.01 13.49
N PRO A 331 10.64 29.41 14.74
CA PRO A 331 11.61 30.17 15.52
C PRO A 331 12.76 29.27 15.99
N VAL A 332 13.78 29.89 16.59
CA VAL A 332 14.94 29.18 17.16
C VAL A 332 14.48 28.21 18.25
N TYR A 333 13.71 28.70 19.22
CA TYR A 333 13.38 27.97 20.44
C TYR A 333 12.12 28.54 21.11
N LYS A 334 11.22 27.69 21.62
CA LYS A 334 10.03 28.10 22.38
C LYS A 334 9.99 27.52 23.80
N GLY A 335 11.08 26.92 24.28
CA GLY A 335 11.12 26.27 25.59
C GLY A 335 11.05 24.74 25.55
N GLU A 336 11.14 24.12 24.37
CA GLU A 336 11.00 22.67 24.24
C GLU A 336 12.23 21.93 24.79
N THR A 337 11.98 20.87 25.55
CA THR A 337 13.04 19.98 26.03
C THR A 337 12.84 18.56 25.52
N VAL A 338 13.92 17.77 25.55
CA VAL A 338 13.88 16.34 25.28
C VAL A 338 14.71 15.59 26.32
N LEU A 339 14.17 14.50 26.85
CA LEU A 339 14.89 13.67 27.80
C LEU A 339 16.00 12.89 27.10
N ARG A 340 17.21 12.94 27.67
CA ARG A 340 18.38 12.23 27.16
C ARG A 340 19.15 11.56 28.28
N TRP A 341 19.61 10.34 28.02
CA TRP A 341 20.55 9.66 28.89
C TRP A 341 21.89 10.41 28.89
N GLN A 342 22.29 10.87 30.08
CA GLN A 342 23.61 11.43 30.35
C GLN A 342 24.22 10.71 31.55
N LYS A 343 25.56 10.70 31.59
CA LYS A 343 26.31 10.23 32.75
C LYS A 343 26.41 11.42 33.70
N THR A 344 25.91 11.27 34.93
CA THR A 344 26.07 12.28 35.98
C THR A 344 27.51 12.26 36.51
N GLU A 345 27.88 13.26 37.30
CA GLU A 345 29.20 13.35 37.92
C GLU A 345 29.51 12.08 38.76
N ASP A 346 28.50 11.50 39.41
CA ASP A 346 28.59 10.23 40.15
C ASP A 346 28.72 8.97 39.28
N GLY A 347 28.86 9.14 37.96
CA GLY A 347 29.01 8.05 37.00
C GLY A 347 27.73 7.25 36.68
N LYS A 348 26.61 7.56 37.32
CA LYS A 348 25.29 6.95 37.05
C LYS A 348 24.70 7.50 35.76
N ARG A 349 23.89 6.68 35.05
CA ARG A 349 23.14 7.15 33.87
C ARG A 349 21.76 7.61 34.31
N GLN A 350 21.43 8.86 34.03
CA GLN A 350 20.11 9.43 34.29
C GLN A 350 19.55 10.08 33.03
N LYS A 351 18.22 10.10 32.90
CA LYS A 351 17.54 10.89 31.87
C LYS A 351 17.42 12.33 32.35
N LEU A 352 18.16 13.24 31.71
CA LEU A 352 18.12 14.67 32.00
C LEU A 352 17.40 15.43 30.86
N PRO A 353 16.65 16.49 31.17
CA PRO A 353 16.05 17.35 30.17
C PRO A 353 17.13 18.15 29.44
N VAL A 354 17.11 18.10 28.12
CA VAL A 354 18.04 18.84 27.25
C VAL A 354 17.23 19.81 26.39
N PRO A 355 17.59 21.10 26.34
CA PRO A 355 16.96 22.05 25.43
C PRO A 355 17.04 21.57 23.98
N ARG A 356 15.92 21.65 23.25
CA ARG A 356 15.82 21.21 21.86
C ARG A 356 15.20 22.34 21.02
N PRO A 357 15.82 22.75 19.90
CA PRO A 357 15.22 23.75 19.02
C PRO A 357 13.82 23.35 18.54
N THR A 358 12.93 24.34 18.37
CA THR A 358 11.57 24.12 17.86
C THR A 358 11.58 23.36 16.54
N ALA A 359 12.42 23.80 15.60
CA ALA A 359 12.51 23.19 14.28
C ALA A 359 12.93 21.71 14.32
N VAL A 360 13.80 21.31 15.27
CA VAL A 360 14.21 19.91 15.45
C VAL A 360 13.06 19.07 16.00
N GLY A 361 12.29 19.62 16.94
CA GLY A 361 11.10 18.95 17.49
C GLY A 361 10.04 18.70 16.42
N GLU A 362 9.72 19.74 15.65
CA GLU A 362 8.75 19.71 14.55
C GLU A 362 9.20 18.76 13.43
N TYR A 363 10.47 18.81 13.03
CA TYR A 363 11.02 17.91 12.03
C TYR A 363 10.86 16.43 12.41
N ASN A 364 11.25 16.06 13.64
CA ASN A 364 11.12 14.68 14.11
C ASN A 364 9.66 14.21 14.20
N LYS A 365 8.71 15.14 14.40
CA LYS A 365 7.29 14.82 14.49
C LYS A 365 6.66 14.57 13.11
N PHE A 366 7.10 15.28 12.08
CA PHE A 366 6.37 15.36 10.81
C PHE A 366 7.11 14.79 9.59
N MET A 367 8.43 14.59 9.64
CA MET A 367 9.19 14.02 8.52
C MET A 367 8.78 12.57 8.16
N GLY A 368 8.29 11.80 9.13
CA GLY A 368 8.04 10.35 9.01
C GLY A 368 6.81 9.92 8.20
N GLY A 369 6.12 10.83 7.49
CA GLY A 369 4.93 10.50 6.68
C GLY A 369 5.20 9.42 5.62
N VAL A 370 6.27 9.55 4.84
CA VAL A 370 6.64 8.56 3.82
C VAL A 370 7.02 7.21 4.45
N ASP A 371 7.78 7.21 5.54
CA ASP A 371 8.15 5.97 6.25
C ASP A 371 6.91 5.26 6.84
N THR A 372 5.94 6.02 7.35
CA THR A 372 4.65 5.49 7.83
C THR A 372 3.88 4.85 6.68
N SER A 373 3.87 5.50 5.51
CA SER A 373 3.29 4.95 4.28
C SER A 373 3.96 3.65 3.86
N ASP A 374 5.30 3.61 3.84
CA ASP A 374 6.09 2.45 3.45
C ASP A 374 5.86 1.25 4.39
N GLN A 375 5.76 1.50 5.69
CA GLN A 375 5.44 0.46 6.68
C GLN A 375 4.05 -0.14 6.43
N MET A 376 3.04 0.69 6.16
CA MET A 376 1.69 0.22 5.86
C MET A 376 1.61 -0.55 4.54
N LEU A 377 2.37 -0.14 3.51
CA LEU A 377 2.44 -0.84 2.23
C LEU A 377 3.12 -2.20 2.35
N ALA A 378 4.12 -2.33 3.22
CA ALA A 378 4.81 -3.58 3.46
C ALA A 378 3.92 -4.62 4.20
N THR A 379 2.87 -4.17 4.88
CA THR A 379 1.96 -5.05 5.63
C THR A 379 0.98 -5.73 4.69
N HIS A 380 1.01 -7.07 4.63
CA HIS A 380 0.17 -7.89 3.72
C HIS A 380 0.27 -7.44 2.24
N SER A 381 1.49 -7.20 1.77
CA SER A 381 1.77 -6.71 0.41
C SER A 381 1.48 -7.76 -0.67
N THR A 382 0.90 -7.32 -1.78
CA THR A 382 0.64 -8.15 -2.97
C THR A 382 1.89 -8.43 -3.81
N LYS A 383 3.03 -7.89 -3.39
CA LYS A 383 4.30 -8.01 -4.09
C LYS A 383 4.73 -9.47 -4.26
N ARG A 384 4.91 -9.87 -5.52
CA ARG A 384 5.43 -11.20 -5.88
C ARG A 384 6.67 -11.08 -6.72
N ARG A 385 7.55 -12.07 -6.64
CA ARG A 385 8.80 -12.10 -7.42
C ARG A 385 8.47 -12.09 -8.91
N THR A 386 8.91 -11.04 -9.62
CA THR A 386 8.77 -10.92 -11.07
C THR A 386 10.02 -10.30 -11.70
N LYS A 387 10.31 -10.69 -12.95
CA LYS A 387 11.33 -10.05 -13.80
C LYS A 387 10.72 -8.99 -14.73
N ARG A 388 9.40 -8.86 -14.77
CA ARG A 388 8.67 -7.85 -15.56
C ARG A 388 8.46 -6.62 -14.70
N TRP A 389 9.26 -5.58 -14.91
CA TRP A 389 9.17 -4.36 -14.10
C TRP A 389 7.81 -3.64 -14.15
N PRO A 390 7.02 -3.66 -15.25
CA PRO A 390 5.69 -3.05 -15.24
C PRO A 390 4.75 -3.76 -14.26
N VAL A 391 4.90 -5.08 -14.11
CA VAL A 391 4.14 -5.87 -13.13
C VAL A 391 4.56 -5.51 -11.70
N THR A 392 5.83 -5.17 -11.45
CA THR A 392 6.27 -4.64 -10.15
C THR A 392 5.56 -3.33 -9.83
N VAL A 393 5.42 -2.43 -10.81
CA VAL A 393 4.71 -1.15 -10.64
C VAL A 393 3.22 -1.38 -10.40
N PHE A 394 2.58 -2.27 -11.15
CA PHE A 394 1.18 -2.66 -10.92
C PHE A 394 0.94 -3.17 -9.49
N GLN A 395 1.77 -4.11 -9.01
CA GLN A 395 1.65 -4.63 -7.63
C GLN A 395 1.82 -3.51 -6.60
N HIS A 396 2.76 -2.60 -6.84
CA HIS A 396 2.95 -1.46 -5.97
C HIS A 396 1.73 -0.54 -5.92
N PHE A 397 1.09 -0.28 -7.06
CA PHE A 397 -0.12 0.52 -7.12
C PHE A 397 -1.34 -0.16 -6.52
N LEU A 398 -1.42 -1.50 -6.59
CA LEU A 398 -2.42 -2.26 -5.86
C LEU A 398 -2.24 -2.09 -4.34
N ASP A 399 -1.01 -2.16 -3.84
CA ASP A 399 -0.72 -1.91 -2.42
C ASP A 399 -1.04 -0.45 -2.01
N ILE A 400 -0.75 0.53 -2.87
CA ILE A 400 -1.12 1.95 -2.64
C ILE A 400 -2.64 2.09 -2.57
N ALA A 401 -3.39 1.50 -3.49
CA ALA A 401 -4.85 1.57 -3.49
C ALA A 401 -5.44 1.03 -2.18
N VAL A 402 -5.01 -0.15 -1.75
CA VAL A 402 -5.47 -0.75 -0.47
C VAL A 402 -5.07 0.14 0.71
N THR A 403 -3.83 0.63 0.75
CA THR A 403 -3.32 1.44 1.86
C THR A 403 -4.02 2.79 1.96
N ASN A 404 -4.13 3.52 0.85
CA ASN A 404 -4.83 4.80 0.82
C ASN A 404 -6.32 4.62 1.15
N SER A 405 -6.98 3.58 0.63
CA SER A 405 -8.39 3.28 0.98
C SER A 405 -8.56 3.01 2.49
N PHE A 406 -7.65 2.26 3.11
CA PHE A 406 -7.67 2.02 4.54
C PHE A 406 -7.48 3.30 5.36
N ILE A 407 -6.63 4.23 4.90
CA ILE A 407 -6.45 5.52 5.58
C ILE A 407 -7.72 6.38 5.46
N LEU A 408 -8.38 6.37 4.30
CA LEU A 408 -9.68 7.04 4.13
C LEU A 408 -10.72 6.45 5.10
N HIS A 409 -10.78 5.12 5.24
CA HIS A 409 -11.64 4.45 6.22
C HIS A 409 -11.36 4.94 7.64
N LYS A 410 -10.08 5.02 8.04
CA LYS A 410 -9.69 5.52 9.36
C LYS A 410 -10.12 6.98 9.58
N GLU A 411 -9.94 7.85 8.58
CA GLU A 411 -10.34 9.26 8.67
C GLU A 411 -11.87 9.40 8.77
N LEU A 412 -12.65 8.62 8.00
CA LEU A 412 -14.11 8.61 8.10
C LEU A 412 -14.59 8.09 9.46
N CYS A 413 -14.05 6.97 9.93
CA CYS A 413 -14.39 6.44 11.25
C CYS A 413 -14.08 7.46 12.35
N ALA A 414 -12.92 8.13 12.29
CA ALA A 414 -12.57 9.17 13.25
C ALA A 414 -13.57 10.34 13.23
N SER A 415 -13.96 10.82 12.03
CA SER A 415 -14.96 11.89 11.87
C SER A 415 -16.35 11.52 12.38
N ARG A 416 -16.69 10.22 12.38
CA ARG A 416 -17.96 9.68 12.86
C ARG A 416 -17.89 9.12 14.27
N HIS A 417 -16.76 9.28 14.97
CA HIS A 417 -16.51 8.71 16.30
C HIS A 417 -16.70 7.18 16.39
N GLN A 418 -16.37 6.48 15.30
CA GLN A 418 -16.44 5.03 15.21
C GLN A 418 -15.04 4.41 15.34
N LYS A 419 -14.98 3.20 15.89
CA LYS A 419 -13.74 2.42 15.92
C LYS A 419 -13.39 1.93 14.51
N PRO A 420 -12.21 2.25 13.96
CA PRO A 420 -11.81 1.75 12.66
C PRO A 420 -11.51 0.25 12.73
N LYS A 421 -11.65 -0.44 11.59
CA LYS A 421 -11.21 -1.83 11.42
C LYS A 421 -9.69 -1.91 11.53
N THR A 422 -9.18 -3.09 11.85
CA THR A 422 -7.74 -3.33 11.68
C THR A 422 -7.39 -3.36 10.18
N ARG A 423 -6.11 -3.17 9.84
CA ARG A 423 -5.65 -3.23 8.45
C ARG A 423 -5.95 -4.59 7.80
N GLN A 424 -5.80 -5.67 8.58
CA GLN A 424 -6.09 -7.03 8.11
C GLN A 424 -7.58 -7.18 7.79
N GLN A 425 -8.47 -6.85 8.73
CA GLN A 425 -9.92 -6.91 8.53
C GLN A 425 -10.39 -6.08 7.33
N PHE A 426 -9.82 -4.88 7.17
CA PHE A 426 -10.13 -4.04 6.01
C PHE A 426 -9.74 -4.73 4.69
N GLN A 427 -8.54 -5.30 4.62
CA GLN A 427 -8.05 -5.97 3.41
C GLN A 427 -8.78 -7.29 3.13
N GLU A 428 -9.21 -8.01 4.17
CA GLU A 428 -10.10 -9.17 4.06
C GLU A 428 -11.42 -8.76 3.38
N GLU A 429 -12.05 -7.66 3.80
CA GLU A 429 -13.30 -7.16 3.20
C GLU A 429 -13.11 -6.72 1.75
N VAL A 430 -11.99 -6.07 1.42
CA VAL A 430 -11.65 -5.72 0.03
C VAL A 430 -11.49 -6.99 -0.81
N ALA A 431 -10.76 -7.99 -0.30
CA ALA A 431 -10.55 -9.24 -1.03
C ALA A 431 -11.89 -9.96 -1.28
N ALA A 432 -12.73 -10.10 -0.25
CA ALA A 432 -14.04 -10.75 -0.38
C ALA A 432 -14.96 -10.04 -1.37
N SER A 433 -15.00 -8.70 -1.33
CA SER A 433 -15.75 -7.88 -2.29
C SER A 433 -15.31 -8.13 -3.74
N LEU A 434 -14.00 -8.15 -4.02
CA LEU A 434 -13.46 -8.43 -5.35
C LEU A 434 -13.69 -9.88 -5.81
N LEU A 435 -13.79 -10.81 -4.86
CA LEU A 435 -14.05 -12.23 -5.12
C LEU A 435 -15.55 -12.53 -5.30
N GLY A 436 -16.43 -11.58 -4.96
CA GLY A 436 -17.87 -11.75 -5.01
C GLY A 436 -18.41 -12.73 -3.96
N VAL A 437 -17.75 -12.80 -2.80
CA VAL A 437 -18.14 -13.71 -1.70
C VAL A 437 -18.35 -12.92 -0.41
N SER A 438 -19.14 -13.46 0.51
CA SER A 438 -19.21 -12.92 1.87
C SER A 438 -18.03 -13.45 2.70
N LEU A 439 -17.42 -12.60 3.51
CA LEU A 439 -16.33 -13.01 4.41
C LEU A 439 -16.76 -14.10 5.39
N HIS A 440 -18.02 -14.07 5.81
CA HIS A 440 -18.59 -15.02 6.76
C HIS A 440 -19.44 -16.09 6.06
N SER A 441 -19.36 -16.22 4.73
CA SER A 441 -19.97 -17.35 4.00
C SER A 441 -18.98 -18.47 3.75
N MET A 442 -18.15 -18.80 4.74
CA MET A 442 -18.00 -20.23 5.01
C MET A 442 -19.27 -20.59 5.75
N SER A 443 -20.23 -21.10 4.98
CA SER A 443 -21.28 -22.01 5.38
C SER A 443 -21.30 -22.23 6.90
N GLU A 444 -22.44 -21.98 7.54
CA GLU A 444 -22.92 -22.93 8.54
C GLU A 444 -22.38 -24.28 8.12
N HIS A 445 -21.59 -24.97 8.94
CA HIS A 445 -21.42 -26.37 8.70
C HIS A 445 -22.85 -26.92 8.67
N HIS A 446 -23.48 -27.00 7.49
CA HIS A 446 -24.04 -28.25 7.08
C HIS A 446 -22.87 -29.18 7.40
N PRO A 447 -23.02 -30.03 8.43
CA PRO A 447 -22.07 -31.11 8.58
C PRO A 447 -21.94 -31.71 7.18
N SER A 448 -20.80 -32.31 6.84
CA SER A 448 -20.81 -33.30 5.77
C SER A 448 -22.16 -34.00 5.85
N GLU A 449 -22.96 -33.99 4.77
CA GLU A 449 -24.24 -34.69 4.76
C GLU A 449 -23.87 -36.15 4.93
N ASP A 450 -23.57 -36.52 6.18
CA ASP A 450 -23.07 -37.80 6.57
C ASP A 450 -24.31 -38.64 6.41
N HIS A 451 -24.31 -39.36 5.30
CA HIS A 451 -25.41 -40.20 4.96
C HIS A 451 -25.48 -41.30 6.02
N PHE A 452 -26.34 -41.12 7.02
CA PHE A 452 -26.59 -42.13 8.02
C PHE A 452 -27.84 -42.97 7.67
N PRO A 453 -27.81 -44.27 7.95
CA PRO A 453 -29.00 -45.09 7.87
C PRO A 453 -29.92 -44.79 9.05
N VAL A 454 -31.15 -44.38 8.76
CA VAL A 454 -32.21 -44.17 9.75
C VAL A 454 -33.39 -45.09 9.45
N ALA A 455 -34.12 -45.48 10.50
CA ALA A 455 -35.35 -46.24 10.34
C ALA A 455 -36.40 -45.39 9.59
N THR A 456 -37.19 -46.03 8.72
CA THR A 456 -38.25 -45.35 7.95
C THR A 456 -39.45 -44.95 8.80
N SER A 457 -39.59 -45.55 9.99
CA SER A 457 -40.61 -45.22 10.99
C SER A 457 -40.01 -45.28 12.39
N GLN A 458 -40.35 -44.31 13.25
CA GLN A 458 -39.96 -44.28 14.66
C GLN A 458 -41.10 -44.69 15.62
N LYS A 459 -42.29 -45.02 15.11
CA LYS A 459 -43.43 -45.40 15.97
C LYS A 459 -43.20 -46.75 16.65
N GLN A 460 -43.42 -46.81 17.97
CA GLN A 460 -42.98 -47.88 18.87
C GLN A 460 -44.02 -48.97 19.18
N GLU A 461 -45.10 -49.13 18.41
CA GLU A 461 -46.02 -50.27 18.66
C GLU A 461 -45.37 -51.60 18.25
N LYS A 462 -45.12 -52.48 19.25
CA LYS A 462 -44.39 -53.75 19.07
C LYS A 462 -44.96 -54.62 17.94
N ALA A 463 -46.28 -54.61 17.74
CA ALA A 463 -46.97 -55.45 16.74
C ALA A 463 -46.74 -55.00 15.29
N GLN A 464 -46.40 -53.73 15.05
CA GLN A 464 -46.33 -53.15 13.69
C GLN A 464 -44.90 -52.93 13.17
N ARG A 465 -43.88 -53.26 13.98
CA ARG A 465 -42.45 -53.11 13.65
C ARG A 465 -42.02 -53.89 12.40
N ALA A 466 -42.73 -54.98 12.08
CA ALA A 466 -42.36 -55.85 10.97
C ALA A 466 -42.79 -55.30 9.60
N SER A 467 -43.87 -54.51 9.50
CA SER A 467 -44.53 -54.19 8.24
C SER A 467 -44.68 -52.70 7.94
N MET A 468 -44.79 -51.84 8.95
CA MET A 468 -45.11 -50.43 8.72
C MET A 468 -43.93 -49.59 8.26
N GLY A 469 -44.17 -48.76 7.24
CA GLY A 469 -43.21 -47.79 6.72
C GLY A 469 -42.06 -48.38 5.92
N ARG A 470 -42.06 -49.70 5.63
CA ARG A 470 -41.01 -50.30 4.80
C ARG A 470 -41.01 -49.72 3.40
N ARG A 471 -39.82 -49.45 2.88
CA ARG A 471 -39.58 -48.97 1.52
C ARG A 471 -38.96 -50.07 0.68
N GLN A 472 -39.04 -49.93 -0.64
CA GLN A 472 -38.29 -50.79 -1.54
C GLN A 472 -36.82 -50.32 -1.60
N CYS A 473 -35.88 -51.25 -1.47
CA CYS A 473 -34.46 -50.95 -1.58
C CYS A 473 -34.13 -50.55 -3.02
N THR A 474 -33.49 -49.40 -3.21
CA THR A 474 -33.21 -48.85 -4.55
C THR A 474 -32.25 -49.74 -5.35
N VAL A 475 -31.32 -50.42 -4.66
CA VAL A 475 -30.28 -51.27 -5.26
C VAL A 475 -30.80 -52.68 -5.56
N CYS A 476 -31.31 -53.40 -4.55
CA CYS A 476 -31.67 -54.81 -4.69
C CYS A 476 -33.18 -55.05 -4.85
N LYS A 477 -34.00 -53.99 -4.88
CA LYS A 477 -35.46 -54.01 -5.04
C LYS A 477 -36.24 -54.80 -3.96
N ARG A 478 -35.59 -55.24 -2.87
CA ARG A 478 -36.23 -55.91 -1.73
C ARG A 478 -36.76 -54.91 -0.70
N SER A 479 -37.76 -55.31 0.08
CA SER A 479 -38.32 -54.48 1.16
C SER A 479 -37.30 -54.24 2.30
N THR A 480 -37.18 -53.00 2.76
CA THR A 480 -36.26 -52.57 3.82
C THR A 480 -36.92 -51.56 4.77
N PRO A 481 -36.66 -51.65 6.08
CA PRO A 481 -37.10 -50.66 7.06
C PRO A 481 -36.10 -49.50 7.23
N TRP A 482 -35.05 -49.44 6.42
CA TRP A 482 -33.98 -48.45 6.52
C TRP A 482 -33.94 -47.53 5.30
N GLN A 483 -33.63 -46.25 5.53
CA GLN A 483 -33.41 -45.25 4.49
C GLN A 483 -32.21 -44.36 4.83
N CYS A 484 -31.66 -43.68 3.84
CA CYS A 484 -30.74 -42.57 4.08
C CYS A 484 -31.48 -41.38 4.68
N GLU A 485 -30.93 -40.79 5.75
CA GLU A 485 -31.52 -39.61 6.41
C GLU A 485 -31.65 -38.42 5.45
N VAL A 486 -30.62 -38.22 4.64
CA VAL A 486 -30.50 -37.10 3.69
C VAL A 486 -31.24 -37.42 2.39
N CYS A 487 -30.86 -38.50 1.69
CA CYS A 487 -31.41 -38.83 0.37
C CYS A 487 -32.82 -39.42 0.42
N ARG A 488 -33.32 -39.83 1.60
CA ARG A 488 -34.62 -40.49 1.83
C ARG A 488 -34.87 -41.74 0.97
N VAL A 489 -33.84 -42.30 0.35
CA VAL A 489 -33.92 -43.54 -0.44
C VAL A 489 -33.88 -44.77 0.46
N GLY A 490 -34.72 -45.76 0.17
CA GLY A 490 -34.71 -47.04 0.88
C GLY A 490 -33.46 -47.85 0.53
N LEU A 491 -32.71 -48.28 1.54
CA LEU A 491 -31.46 -49.03 1.38
C LEU A 491 -31.33 -50.11 2.45
N CYS A 492 -30.84 -51.30 2.11
CA CYS A 492 -30.65 -52.37 3.08
C CYS A 492 -29.40 -52.16 3.95
N VAL A 493 -29.56 -52.37 5.25
CA VAL A 493 -28.48 -52.44 6.25
C VAL A 493 -28.57 -53.80 6.95
N GLN A 494 -28.05 -54.83 6.29
CA GLN A 494 -27.95 -56.20 6.82
C GLN A 494 -26.52 -56.69 6.64
N LEU A 495 -26.04 -57.58 7.52
CA LEU A 495 -24.66 -58.08 7.51
C LEU A 495 -24.23 -58.61 6.13
N GLU A 496 -25.08 -59.43 5.50
CA GLU A 496 -24.82 -60.02 4.19
C GLU A 496 -25.32 -59.17 3.01
N ARG A 497 -26.06 -58.08 3.28
CA ARG A 497 -26.68 -57.23 2.26
C ARG A 497 -26.69 -55.77 2.69
N ASN A 498 -25.52 -55.14 2.62
CA ASN A 498 -25.36 -53.71 2.92
C ASN A 498 -25.41 -52.88 1.62
N CYS A 499 -26.63 -52.67 1.10
CA CYS A 499 -26.86 -51.83 -0.07
C CYS A 499 -26.60 -50.34 0.24
N PHE A 500 -26.60 -49.94 1.51
CA PHE A 500 -26.31 -48.59 1.93
C PHE A 500 -24.88 -48.18 1.56
N ARG A 501 -23.90 -49.04 1.84
CA ARG A 501 -22.49 -48.83 1.46
C ARG A 501 -22.23 -48.94 -0.04
N ALA A 502 -23.09 -49.66 -0.76
CA ALA A 502 -22.96 -49.89 -2.19
C ALA A 502 -23.63 -48.81 -3.06
N PHE A 503 -24.46 -47.93 -2.48
CA PHE A 503 -25.22 -46.93 -3.23
C PHE A 503 -24.31 -45.78 -3.70
N PRO A 504 -24.27 -45.46 -5.01
CA PRO A 504 -23.35 -44.45 -5.56
C PRO A 504 -23.50 -43.04 -4.95
N GLY A 505 -24.72 -42.67 -4.55
CA GLY A 505 -25.01 -41.36 -3.97
C GLY A 505 -24.71 -41.21 -2.48
N ILE A 506 -24.02 -42.16 -1.85
CA ILE A 506 -23.63 -42.13 -0.42
C ILE A 506 -22.11 -42.07 -0.22
N LYS A 507 -21.31 -42.31 -1.28
CA LYS A 507 -19.86 -42.21 -1.20
C LYS A 507 -19.44 -40.75 -1.40
N SER A 508 -18.89 -40.14 -0.35
CA SER A 508 -18.13 -38.89 -0.41
C SER A 508 -16.73 -39.09 -0.99
#